data_AF-A0A847NJ61-F1
#
_entry.id   AF-A0A847NJ61-F1
#
_cell.length_a   1.000
_cell.length_b   1.000
_cell.length_c   1.000
_cell.angle_alpha   90.00
_cell.angle_beta   90.00
_cell.angle_gamma   90.00
#
_symmetry.space_group_name_H-M   'P 1'
#
loop_
_entity.id
_entity.type
_entity.pdbx_description
1 polymer ?
#
loop_
_entity_poly.entity_id
_entity_poly.type
_entity_poly.pdbx_seq_one_letter_code
_entity_poly.pdbx_strand_id
1 'polypeptide(L)' 'MYCKICGKDKAVLNILGQQICKECIEEIVETSPWDETYDYYKNMIRIILGYYISEKHLLNPVN' A
#
# COMPACT_ATOMS: atom_id res chain seq x y z
N MET A 1 8.02 13.30 4.18
CA MET A 1 8.20 11.84 4.38
C MET A 1 8.02 11.17 3.03
N TYR A 2 8.80 10.12 2.74
CA TYR A 2 8.74 9.47 1.43
C TYR A 2 7.54 8.53 1.31
N CYS A 3 6.81 8.64 0.20
CA CYS A 3 5.77 7.69 -0.15
C CYS A 3 6.38 6.32 -0.46
N LYS A 4 5.85 5.25 0.16
CA LYS A 4 6.33 3.87 -0.05
C LYS A 4 6.15 3.38 -1.48
N ILE A 5 5.21 3.96 -2.24
CA ILE A 5 4.89 3.58 -3.62
C ILE A 5 5.78 4.35 -4.60
N CYS A 6 5.65 5.67 -4.67
CA CYS A 6 6.34 6.47 -5.69
C CYS A 6 7.70 7.02 -5.26
N GLY A 7 8.11 6.83 -4.00
CA GLY A 7 9.39 7.30 -3.46
C GLY A 7 9.54 8.82 -3.36
N LYS A 8 8.51 9.60 -3.71
CA LYS A 8 8.53 11.07 -3.67
C LYS A 8 8.32 11.58 -2.25
N ASP A 9 8.96 12.69 -1.91
CA ASP A 9 8.72 13.40 -0.64
C ASP A 9 7.41 14.17 -0.74
N LYS A 10 6.38 13.67 -0.05
CA LYS A 10 5.01 14.19 -0.12
C LYS A 10 4.32 14.11 1.24
N ALA A 11 3.18 14.78 1.36
CA ALA A 11 2.25 14.49 2.45
C ALA A 11 1.76 13.04 2.30
N VAL A 12 1.93 12.25 3.36
CA VAL A 12 1.63 10.81 3.38
C VAL A 12 0.58 10.52 4.45
N LEU A 13 -0.29 9.56 4.14
CA LEU A 13 -1.23 8.94 5.06
C LEU A 13 -0.64 7.61 5.54
N ASN A 14 -0.89 7.25 6.80
CA ASN A 14 -0.56 5.92 7.29
C ASN A 14 -1.70 4.95 6.96
N ILE A 15 -1.48 4.06 6.00
CA ILE A 15 -2.44 3.04 5.58
C ILE A 15 -1.77 1.69 5.76
N LEU A 16 -2.40 0.82 6.56
CA LEU A 16 -1.92 -0.54 6.81
C LEU A 16 -0.45 -0.56 7.31
N GLY A 17 -0.07 0.43 8.15
CA GLY A 17 1.30 0.57 8.65
C GLY A 17 2.28 1.20 7.67
N GLN A 18 1.85 1.50 6.43
CA GLN A 18 2.71 2.07 5.39
C GLN A 18 2.40 3.55 5.15
N GLN A 19 3.45 4.33 4.86
CA GLN A 19 3.35 5.75 4.54
C GLN A 19 3.10 5.92 3.04
N ILE A 20 1.87 6.28 2.65
CA ILE A 20 1.45 6.35 1.24
C ILE A 20 0.85 7.73 0.96
N CYS A 21 1.29 8.39 -0.12
CA CYS A 21 0.75 9.71 -0.48
C CYS A 21 -0.64 9.59 -1.11
N LYS A 22 -1.42 10.67 -0.98
CA LYS A 22 -2.81 10.74 -1.45
C LYS A 22 -2.93 10.40 -2.94
N GLU A 23 -2.03 10.92 -3.78
CA GLU A 23 -2.13 10.73 -5.23
C GLU A 23 -1.94 9.28 -5.64
N CYS A 24 -1.05 8.52 -4.96
CA CYS A 24 -0.92 7.10 -5.24
C CYS A 24 -2.16 6.32 -4.81
N ILE A 25 -2.86 6.75 -3.77
CA ILE A 25 -4.12 6.12 -3.35
C ILE A 25 -5.21 6.40 -4.37
N GLU A 26 -5.35 7.67 -4.79
CA GLU A 26 -6.32 8.07 -5.81
C GLU A 26 -6.09 7.30 -7.12
N GLU A 27 -4.84 7.22 -7.59
CA GLU A 27 -4.48 6.46 -8.78
C GLU A 27 -4.91 4.98 -8.68
N ILE A 28 -4.64 4.31 -7.55
CA ILE A 28 -5.05 2.91 -7.34
C ILE A 28 -6.57 2.78 -7.34
N VAL A 29 -7.28 3.68 -6.66
CA VAL A 29 -8.75 3.61 -6.51
C VAL A 29 -9.46 3.92 -7.82
N GLU A 30 -8.90 4.80 -8.65
CA GLU A 30 -9.43 5.19 -9.95
C GLU A 30 -9.04 4.21 -11.07
N THR A 31 -8.06 3.32 -10.83
CA THR A 31 -7.65 2.31 -11.81
C THR A 31 -8.79 1.33 -12.09
N SER A 32 -9.25 1.31 -13.34
CA SER A 32 -10.24 0.35 -13.82
C SER A 32 -9.69 -1.08 -13.78
N PRO A 33 -10.49 -2.11 -13.46
CA PRO A 33 -10.10 -3.52 -13.60
C PRO A 33 -9.68 -3.95 -15.01
N TRP A 34 -10.00 -3.14 -16.01
CA TRP A 34 -9.66 -3.37 -17.42
C TRP A 34 -8.40 -2.60 -17.86
N ASP A 35 -7.81 -1.80 -16.98
CA ASP A 35 -6.58 -1.06 -17.23
C ASP A 35 -5.36 -2.00 -17.19
N GLU A 36 -4.38 -1.79 -18.06
CA GLU A 36 -3.14 -2.57 -18.08
C GLU A 36 -2.34 -2.47 -16.77
N THR A 37 -2.49 -1.34 -16.06
CA THR A 37 -1.84 -1.08 -14.78
C THR A 37 -2.57 -1.73 -13.59
N TYR A 38 -3.77 -2.28 -13.80
CA TYR A 38 -4.55 -2.88 -12.73
C TYR A 38 -3.82 -4.05 -12.07
N ASP A 39 -3.22 -4.95 -12.85
CA ASP A 39 -2.50 -6.09 -12.31
C ASP A 39 -1.24 -5.67 -11.52
N TYR A 40 -0.59 -4.57 -11.93
CA TYR A 40 0.49 -3.96 -11.16
C TYR A 40 -0.01 -3.50 -9.79
N TYR A 41 -1.08 -2.70 -9.76
CA TYR A 41 -1.63 -2.17 -8.51
C TYR A 41 -2.20 -3.27 -7.61
N LYS A 42 -2.85 -4.28 -8.19
CA LYS A 42 -3.33 -5.47 -7.48
C LYS A 42 -2.19 -6.21 -6.78
N ASN A 43 -1.09 -6.47 -7.48
CA ASN A 43 0.07 -7.15 -6.90
C ASN A 43 0.75 -6.31 -5.82
N MET A 44 0.85 -5.00 -6.02
CA MET A 44 1.40 -4.09 -5.04
C MET A 44 0.57 -4.05 -3.74
N ILE A 45 -0.75 -3.96 -3.83
CA ILE A 45 -1.64 -4.00 -2.66
C ILE A 45 -1.51 -5.34 -1.91
N ARG A 46 -1.38 -6.47 -2.62
CA ARG A 46 -1.12 -7.78 -1.99
C ARG A 46 0.16 -7.77 -1.16
N ILE A 47 1.23 -7.15 -1.66
CA ILE A 47 2.50 -7.03 -0.93
C ILE A 47 2.33 -6.15 0.31
N ILE A 48 1.68 -4.99 0.18
CA ILE A 48 1.41 -4.07 1.30
C ILE A 48 0.59 -4.75 2.40
N LEU A 49 -0.48 -5.47 2.03
CA LEU A 49 -1.29 -6.24 2.96
C LEU A 49 -0.49 -7.36 3.64
N GLY A 50 0.42 -8.01 2.90
CA GLY A 50 1.31 -9.02 3.45
C GLY A 50 2.18 -8.48 4.60
N TYR A 51 2.76 -7.29 4.42
CA TYR A 51 3.54 -6.64 5.50
C TYR A 51 2.68 -6.33 6.72
N TYR A 52 1.48 -5.76 6.52
CA TYR A 52 0.57 -5.43 7.61
C TYR A 52 0.14 -6.66 8.44
N ILE A 53 -0.21 -7.75 7.76
CA ILE A 53 -0.58 -9.01 8.41
C ILE A 53 0.59 -9.57 9.20
N SER A 54 1.79 -9.59 8.60
CA SER A 54 3.02 -10.05 9.26
C SER A 54 3.33 -9.24 10.52
N GLU A 55 3.31 -7.91 10.44
CA GLU A 55 3.51 -7.02 11.60
C GLU A 55 2.48 -7.29 12.70
N LYS A 56 1.20 -7.52 12.35
CA LYS A 56 0.18 -7.87 13.34
C LYS A 56 0.37 -9.25 13.98
N HIS A 57 0.85 -10.24 13.23
CA HIS A 57 1.17 -11.54 13.79
C HIS A 57 2.35 -11.48 14.76
N LEU A 58 3.32 -10.59 14.54
CA LEU A 58 4.40 -10.35 15.51
C LEU A 58 3.90 -9.72 16.82
N LEU A 59 2.81 -8.94 16.78
CA LEU A 59 2.22 -8.30 17.96
C LEU A 59 1.35 -9.25 18.81
N ASN A 60 0.93 -10.38 18.26
CA ASN A 60 0.24 -11.45 18.98
C ASN A 60 0.96 -12.78 18.72
N PRO A 61 2.14 -13.01 19.33
CA PRO A 61 2.74 -14.34 19.28
C PRO A 61 1.76 -15.29 19.96
N VAL A 62 1.24 -16.25 19.19
CA VAL A 62 0.38 -17.30 19.74
C VAL A 62 1.24 -18.05 20.76
N ASN A 63 0.88 -17.94 22.04
CA ASN A 63 1.48 -18.72 23.14
C ASN A 63 1.33 -20.21 22.88
#